data_AF-A0A1X0XY74-F1
#
_entry.id   AF-A0A1X0XY74-F1
#
_cell.length_a   1.000
_cell.length_b   1.000
_cell.length_c   1.000
_cell.angle_alpha   90.00
_cell.angle_beta   90.00
_cell.angle_gamma   90.00
#
_symmetry.space_group_name_H-M   'P 1'
#
loop_
_entity.id
_entity.type
_entity.pdbx_description
1 polymer ?
#
loop_
_entity_poly.entity_id
_entity_poly.type
_entity_poly.pdbx_seq_one_letter_code
_entity_poly.pdbx_strand_id
1 'polypeptide(L)'
;MRIRIRDFASVAVVLGVAIGGAGAASADAQEDQFVALLAQLQIPVIDNVPGLVYRAREICGELDNGAPFQSVVDEETNTTYAGSPSLHLVPDRVTRTAVKFVTASVTVYCPRHQGLLP
;
A
#
# COMPACT_ATOMS: atom_id res chain seq x y z
N MET A 1 42.45 56.77 13.61
CA MET A 1 42.83 55.44 14.15
C MET A 1 42.45 54.39 13.11
N ARG A 2 43.43 53.71 12.50
CA ARG A 2 43.23 52.68 11.46
C ARG A 2 43.29 51.30 12.12
N ILE A 3 42.30 50.45 11.91
CA ILE A 3 42.37 49.02 12.25
C ILE A 3 42.05 48.24 10.97
N ARG A 4 42.98 47.34 10.62
CA ARG A 4 43.00 46.58 9.38
C ARG A 4 42.12 45.33 9.46
N ILE A 5 41.63 44.94 8.29
CA ILE A 5 40.93 43.69 7.96
C ILE A 5 41.87 42.48 8.16
N ARG A 6 41.35 41.36 8.66
CA ARG A 6 41.88 40.03 8.36
C ARG A 6 40.73 39.03 8.32
N ASP A 7 40.57 38.38 7.17
CA ASP A 7 39.61 37.33 6.86
C ASP A 7 39.60 36.18 7.88
N PHE A 8 38.45 35.52 8.07
CA PHE A 8 38.27 34.09 7.77
C PHE A 8 36.79 33.70 7.90
N ALA A 9 36.29 33.08 6.85
CA ALA A 9 34.95 32.52 6.73
C ALA A 9 34.62 31.57 7.89
N SER A 10 33.38 31.62 8.39
CA SER A 10 32.81 30.55 9.20
C SER A 10 31.31 30.48 8.93
N VAL A 11 30.94 29.35 8.34
CA VAL A 11 29.61 28.91 7.92
C VAL A 11 28.59 29.08 9.06
N ALA A 12 27.49 29.76 8.78
CA ALA A 12 26.35 29.86 9.68
C ALA A 12 25.15 29.07 9.13
N VAL A 13 24.87 27.96 9.81
CA VAL A 13 23.55 27.44 10.22
C VAL A 13 22.46 27.29 9.16
N VAL A 14 22.06 26.05 8.89
CA VAL A 14 20.66 25.61 9.13
C VAL A 14 20.68 24.18 9.68
N LEU A 15 20.19 24.03 10.91
CA LEU A 15 19.78 22.77 11.52
C LEU A 15 18.58 22.21 10.74
N GLY A 16 18.83 21.28 9.82
CA GLY A 16 17.81 20.45 9.21
C GLY A 16 17.74 19.09 9.91
N VAL A 17 17.32 19.05 11.17
CA VAL A 17 16.88 17.79 11.78
C VAL A 17 15.48 17.51 11.24
N ALA A 18 15.43 16.90 10.05
CA ALA A 18 14.23 16.18 9.65
C ALA A 18 14.16 14.95 10.56
N ILE A 19 13.26 15.00 11.55
CA ILE A 19 12.88 13.87 12.38
C ILE A 19 12.10 12.91 11.48
N GLY A 20 12.80 12.22 10.58
CA GLY A 20 12.29 11.03 9.93
C GLY A 20 12.46 9.89 10.91
N GLY A 21 11.47 9.69 11.78
CA GLY A 21 11.35 8.46 12.56
C GLY A 21 11.12 7.27 11.62
N ALA A 22 12.18 6.85 10.93
CA ALA A 22 12.25 5.60 10.20
C ALA A 22 12.66 4.52 11.21
N GLY A 23 11.66 3.90 11.84
CA GLY A 23 11.88 2.82 12.77
C GLY A 23 10.56 2.28 13.30
N ALA A 24 10.07 1.19 12.71
CA ALA A 24 9.00 0.32 13.19
C ALA A 24 7.54 0.84 13.25
N ALA A 25 7.24 2.14 13.23
CA ALA A 25 5.84 2.63 13.33
C ALA A 25 5.03 2.65 12.02
N SER A 26 5.67 2.40 10.86
CA SER A 26 4.99 2.49 9.55
C SER A 26 4.22 1.23 9.17
N ALA A 27 4.58 0.07 9.72
CA ALA A 27 3.91 -1.20 9.40
C ALA A 27 2.50 -1.24 10.02
N ASP A 28 2.39 -0.93 11.32
CA ASP A 28 1.10 -0.77 12.01
C ASP A 28 0.26 0.33 11.35
N ALA A 29 0.83 1.50 11.04
CA ALA A 29 0.06 2.59 10.45
C ALA A 29 -0.51 2.27 9.06
N GLN A 30 0.26 1.60 8.19
CA GLN A 30 -0.25 1.17 6.88
C GLN A 30 -1.25 0.02 7.01
N GLU A 31 -1.03 -0.91 7.94
CA GLU A 31 -1.99 -1.98 8.25
C GLU A 31 -3.33 -1.42 8.73
N ASP A 32 -3.32 -0.49 9.69
CA ASP A 32 -4.51 0.19 10.18
C ASP A 32 -5.25 0.93 9.06
N GLN A 33 -4.50 1.63 8.19
CA GLN A 33 -5.06 2.31 7.02
C GLN A 33 -5.71 1.30 6.06
N PHE A 34 -5.07 0.16 5.83
CA PHE A 34 -5.59 -0.90 4.97
C PHE A 34 -6.89 -1.50 5.52
N VAL A 35 -6.93 -1.85 6.80
CA VAL A 35 -8.14 -2.37 7.46
C VAL A 35 -9.27 -1.35 7.41
N ALA A 36 -8.98 -0.08 7.68
CA ALA A 36 -9.96 1.00 7.58
C ALA A 36 -10.50 1.16 6.14
N LEU A 37 -9.66 0.99 5.13
CA LEU A 37 -10.06 1.07 3.72
C LEU A 37 -10.90 -0.14 3.29
N LEU A 38 -10.56 -1.35 3.74
CA LEU A 38 -11.39 -2.55 3.51
C LEU A 38 -12.80 -2.36 4.07
N ALA A 39 -12.91 -1.82 5.29
CA ALA A 39 -14.20 -1.51 5.91
C ALA A 39 -15.00 -0.49 5.08
N GLN A 40 -14.37 0.59 4.58
CA GLN A 40 -15.00 1.57 3.70
C GLN A 40 -15.49 0.95 2.39
N LEU A 41 -14.72 0.01 1.84
CA LEU A 41 -15.07 -0.72 0.62
C LEU A 41 -16.10 -1.84 0.86
N GLN A 42 -16.57 -2.01 2.10
CA GLN A 42 -17.53 -3.06 2.51
C GLN A 42 -16.98 -4.48 2.27
N ILE A 43 -15.66 -4.65 2.40
CA ILE A 43 -15.02 -5.96 2.40
C ILE A 43 -15.01 -6.44 3.85
N PRO A 44 -15.68 -7.55 4.18
CA PRO A 44 -15.66 -8.07 5.54
C PRO A 44 -14.24 -8.55 5.88
N VAL A 45 -13.69 -7.98 6.95
CA VAL A 45 -12.38 -8.38 7.49
C VAL A 45 -12.63 -9.55 8.41
N ILE A 46 -12.47 -10.78 7.90
CA ILE A 46 -12.81 -12.00 8.64
C ILE A 46 -11.52 -12.68 9.10
N ASP A 47 -11.32 -12.73 10.42
CA ASP A 47 -10.43 -13.57 11.23
C ASP A 47 -8.93 -13.69 10.87
N ASN A 48 -8.43 -13.11 9.78
CA ASN A 48 -7.02 -13.19 9.38
C ASN A 48 -6.48 -11.91 8.73
N VAL A 49 -6.52 -10.79 9.47
CA VAL A 49 -5.89 -9.53 9.05
C VAL A 49 -4.43 -9.72 8.60
N PRO A 50 -3.56 -10.46 9.32
CA PRO A 50 -2.18 -10.64 8.90
C PRO A 50 -2.05 -11.29 7.51
N GLY A 51 -2.91 -12.26 7.19
CA GLY A 51 -2.96 -12.88 5.87
C GLY A 51 -3.40 -11.91 4.77
N LEU A 52 -4.40 -11.07 5.05
CA LEU A 52 -4.86 -10.04 4.10
C LEU A 52 -3.76 -9.01 3.82
N VAL A 53 -3.03 -8.59 4.85
CA VAL A 53 -1.90 -7.66 4.74
C VAL A 53 -0.75 -8.29 3.96
N TYR A 54 -0.43 -9.55 4.23
CA TYR A 54 0.59 -10.29 3.47
C TYR A 54 0.23 -10.31 1.99
N ARG A 55 -1.02 -10.70 1.65
CA ARG A 55 -1.48 -10.75 0.27
C ARG A 55 -1.50 -9.37 -0.40
N ALA A 56 -1.92 -8.33 0.33
CA ALA A 56 -1.94 -6.96 -0.17
C ALA A 56 -0.53 -6.45 -0.55
N ARG A 57 0.50 -6.87 0.18
CA ARG A 57 1.90 -6.55 -0.15
C ARG A 57 2.41 -7.37 -1.33
N GLU A 58 2.02 -8.64 -1.46
CA GLU A 58 2.38 -9.48 -2.62
C GLU A 58 1.85 -8.91 -3.93
N ILE A 59 0.64 -8.34 -3.93
CA ILE A 59 0.05 -7.65 -5.09
C ILE A 59 1.01 -6.57 -5.62
N CYS A 60 1.68 -5.81 -4.76
CA CYS A 60 2.67 -4.83 -5.23
C CYS A 60 3.84 -5.48 -5.95
N GLY A 61 4.28 -6.65 -5.48
CA GLY A 61 5.32 -7.43 -6.14
C GLY A 61 4.88 -7.91 -7.52
N GLU A 62 3.65 -8.40 -7.67
CA GLU A 62 3.10 -8.80 -8.97
C GLU A 62 3.07 -7.62 -9.96
N LEU A 63 2.58 -6.46 -9.52
CA LEU A 63 2.51 -5.24 -10.33
C LEU A 63 3.91 -4.68 -10.66
N ASP A 64 4.85 -4.71 -9.71
CA ASP A 64 6.25 -4.32 -9.95
C ASP A 64 6.93 -5.23 -10.99
N ASN A 65 6.49 -6.48 -11.13
CA ASN A 65 6.94 -7.43 -12.15
C ASN A 65 6.20 -7.30 -13.50
N GLY A 66 5.31 -6.31 -13.63
CA GLY A 66 4.61 -6.00 -14.89
C GLY A 66 3.29 -6.75 -15.10
N ALA A 67 2.75 -7.40 -14.06
CA ALA A 67 1.41 -7.96 -14.15
C ALA A 67 0.38 -6.83 -14.36
N PRO A 68 -0.60 -6.98 -15.27
CA PRO A 68 -1.67 -6.00 -15.41
C PRO A 68 -2.64 -6.12 -14.23
N PHE A 69 -3.24 -4.99 -13.81
CA PHE A 69 -4.20 -4.95 -12.70
C PHE A 69 -5.29 -6.03 -12.80
N GLN A 70 -5.85 -6.22 -14.01
CA GLN A 70 -6.89 -7.22 -14.22
C GLN A 70 -6.41 -8.65 -13.99
N SER A 71 -5.16 -8.98 -14.30
CA SER A 71 -4.62 -10.32 -14.03
C SER A 71 -4.53 -10.61 -12.53
N VAL A 72 -4.22 -9.59 -11.73
CA VAL A 72 -4.20 -9.72 -10.25
C VAL A 72 -5.62 -9.92 -9.71
N VAL A 73 -6.60 -9.20 -10.27
CA VAL A 73 -8.03 -9.39 -9.94
C VAL A 73 -8.51 -10.80 -10.29
N ASP A 74 -8.10 -11.32 -11.44
CA ASP A 74 -8.46 -12.65 -11.89
C ASP A 74 -7.83 -13.72 -10.98
N GLU A 75 -6.58 -13.54 -10.55
CA GLU A 75 -5.90 -14.42 -9.58
C GLU A 75 -6.63 -14.45 -8.22
N GLU A 76 -7.01 -13.28 -7.68
CA GLU A 76 -7.80 -13.21 -6.44
C GLU A 76 -9.16 -13.90 -6.56
N THR A 77 -9.80 -13.72 -7.71
CA THR A 77 -11.09 -14.33 -8.01
C THR A 77 -10.96 -15.85 -8.10
N ASN A 78 -9.92 -16.35 -8.78
CA ASN A 78 -9.64 -17.78 -8.91
C ASN A 78 -9.28 -18.43 -7.57
N THR A 79 -8.46 -17.75 -6.75
CA THR A 79 -8.12 -18.19 -5.39
C THR A 79 -9.37 -18.30 -4.53
N THR A 80 -10.27 -17.31 -4.63
CA THR A 80 -11.56 -17.31 -3.93
C THR A 80 -12.42 -18.50 -4.35
N TYR A 81 -12.50 -18.81 -5.65
CA TYR A 81 -13.24 -19.98 -6.14
C TYR A 81 -12.61 -21.31 -5.71
N ALA A 82 -11.28 -21.40 -5.69
CA ALA A 82 -10.59 -22.60 -5.23
C ALA A 82 -10.91 -22.91 -3.75
N GLY A 83 -11.01 -21.87 -2.90
CA GLY A 83 -11.41 -22.01 -1.51
C GLY A 83 -12.92 -22.25 -1.32
N SER A 84 -13.76 -21.79 -2.24
CA SER A 84 -15.22 -21.92 -2.15
C SER A 84 -15.87 -21.99 -3.54
N PRO A 85 -15.95 -23.19 -4.15
CA PRO A 85 -16.48 -23.36 -5.51
C PRO A 85 -17.94 -22.93 -5.67
N SER A 86 -18.73 -22.95 -4.60
CA SER A 86 -20.12 -22.46 -4.61
C SER A 86 -20.24 -20.96 -4.94
N LEU A 87 -19.15 -20.18 -4.78
CA LEU A 87 -19.13 -18.76 -5.12
C LEU A 87 -19.22 -18.51 -6.63
N HIS A 88 -19.02 -19.52 -7.48
CA HIS A 88 -19.32 -19.45 -8.92
C HIS A 88 -20.79 -19.09 -9.21
N LEU A 89 -21.70 -19.23 -8.23
CA LEU A 89 -23.10 -18.81 -8.35
C LEU A 89 -23.30 -17.29 -8.25
N VAL A 90 -22.29 -16.54 -7.76
CA VAL A 90 -22.34 -15.09 -7.56
C VAL A 90 -21.09 -14.40 -8.13
N PRO A 91 -20.73 -14.63 -9.41
CA PRO A 91 -19.42 -14.27 -9.94
C PRO A 91 -19.17 -12.76 -9.92
N ASP A 92 -20.17 -11.95 -10.28
CA ASP A 92 -20.06 -10.48 -10.27
C ASP A 92 -19.74 -9.92 -8.87
N ARG A 93 -20.27 -10.59 -7.81
CA ARG A 93 -19.99 -10.21 -6.42
C ARG A 93 -18.54 -10.50 -6.07
N VAL A 94 -18.04 -11.66 -6.48
CA VAL A 94 -16.65 -12.08 -6.23
C VAL A 94 -15.70 -11.13 -6.94
N THR A 95 -15.87 -10.93 -8.24
CA THR A 95 -15.01 -10.02 -9.03
C THR A 95 -15.05 -8.61 -8.48
N ARG A 96 -16.23 -8.08 -8.12
CA ARG A 96 -16.31 -6.73 -7.50
C ARG A 96 -15.56 -6.65 -6.18
N THR A 97 -15.60 -7.70 -5.37
CA THR A 97 -14.87 -7.76 -4.10
C THR A 97 -13.37 -7.84 -4.34
N ALA A 98 -12.93 -8.67 -5.30
CA ALA A 98 -11.53 -8.77 -5.71
C ALA A 98 -11.00 -7.42 -6.24
N VAL A 99 -11.72 -6.73 -7.12
CA VAL A 99 -11.36 -5.39 -7.60
C VAL A 99 -11.16 -4.42 -6.43
N LYS A 100 -12.12 -4.35 -5.51
CA LYS A 100 -12.01 -3.49 -4.33
C LYS A 100 -10.80 -3.85 -3.45
N PHE A 101 -10.53 -5.14 -3.27
CA PHE A 101 -9.38 -5.59 -2.49
C PHE A 101 -8.06 -5.17 -3.15
N VAL A 102 -7.89 -5.43 -4.45
CA VAL A 102 -6.69 -5.03 -5.20
C VAL A 102 -6.55 -3.50 -5.22
N THR A 103 -7.65 -2.75 -5.37
CA THR A 103 -7.64 -1.29 -5.24
C THR A 103 -7.13 -0.83 -3.87
N ALA A 104 -7.59 -1.44 -2.78
CA ALA A 104 -7.12 -1.11 -1.44
C ALA A 104 -5.61 -1.40 -1.26
N SER A 105 -5.17 -2.55 -1.77
CA SER A 105 -3.76 -2.95 -1.74
C SER A 105 -2.87 -1.96 -2.49
N VAL A 106 -3.26 -1.58 -3.71
CA VAL A 106 -2.54 -0.56 -4.50
C VAL A 106 -2.55 0.79 -3.81
N THR A 107 -3.69 1.17 -3.24
CA THR A 107 -3.85 2.47 -2.56
C THR A 107 -2.88 2.62 -1.39
N VAL A 108 -2.72 1.57 -0.59
CA VAL A 108 -1.93 1.62 0.66
C VAL A 108 -0.47 1.21 0.45
N TYR A 109 -0.23 0.13 -0.30
CA TYR A 109 1.09 -0.49 -0.38
C TYR A 109 1.83 -0.22 -1.70
N CYS A 110 1.12 0.14 -2.78
CA CYS A 110 1.72 0.28 -4.11
C CYS A 110 1.59 1.70 -4.71
N PRO A 111 2.16 2.75 -4.08
CA PRO A 111 1.93 4.15 -4.48
C PRO A 111 2.39 4.50 -5.91
N ARG A 112 3.31 3.74 -6.51
CA ARG A 112 3.74 3.92 -7.91
C ARG A 112 2.72 3.42 -8.94
N HIS A 113 1.79 2.56 -8.51
CA HIS A 113 0.81 1.87 -9.37
C HIS A 113 -0.59 2.46 -9.31
N GLN A 114 -0.75 3.64 -8.68
CA GLN A 114 -2.03 4.36 -8.58
C GLN A 114 -2.68 4.65 -9.94
N GLY A 115 -1.87 4.81 -10.99
CA GLY A 115 -2.36 5.03 -12.36
C GLY A 115 -2.99 3.79 -13.02
N LEU A 116 -2.94 2.62 -12.36
CA LEU A 116 -3.56 1.37 -12.83
C LEU A 116 -4.97 1.16 -12.26
N LEU A 117 -5.39 2.00 -11.31
CA LEU A 117 -6.70 1.88 -10.67
C LEU A 117 -7.84 2.25 -11.64
N PRO A 118 -8.97 1.52 -11.61
CA PRO A 118 -10.16 1.82 -12.41
C PRO A 118 -10.97 3.02 -11.90
#